data_AF-A0A933P6H5-F1
#
_entry.id   AF-A0A933P6H5-F1
#
_cell.length_a   1.000
_cell.length_b   1.000
_cell.length_c   1.000
_cell.angle_alpha   90.00
_cell.angle_beta   90.00
_cell.angle_gamma   90.00
#
_symmetry.space_group_name_H-M   'P 1'
#
loop_
_entity.id
_entity.type
_entity.pdbx_description
1 polymer ?
#
loop_
_entity_poly.entity_id
_entity_poly.type
_entity_poly.pdbx_seq_one_letter_code
_entity_poly.pdbx_strand_id
1 'polypeptide(L)'
;DALVKTDSFLGLFEIDPYTCDDCMVCVKKCPEDAIVVDERFPVCNGHGCPLHSNRLAGTDCAIWQDNCPTCGTTMWREPEADHFTCPKCDSGRKVSCPKTRLLEIVPRPGQPGPGQPLARSIVQ
;
A
#
# COMPACT_ATOMS: atom_id res chain seq x y z
N ASP A 1 -6.98 6.17 -6.07
CA ASP A 1 -8.21 5.38 -5.86
C ASP A 1 -7.85 3.93 -5.57
N ALA A 2 -8.30 3.40 -4.43
CA ALA A 2 -7.98 2.05 -3.97
C ALA A 2 -8.73 0.93 -4.67
N LEU A 3 -9.83 1.26 -5.35
CA LEU A 3 -10.67 0.31 -6.07
C LEU A 3 -10.91 0.88 -7.45
N VAL A 4 -10.50 0.16 -8.49
CA VAL A 4 -10.67 0.57 -9.88
C VAL A 4 -11.47 -0.49 -10.60
N LYS A 5 -12.50 -0.07 -11.34
CA LYS A 5 -13.23 -0.97 -12.24
C LYS A 5 -12.31 -1.27 -13.42
N THR A 6 -12.01 -2.55 -13.63
CA THR A 6 -11.37 -2.95 -14.88
C THR A 6 -12.36 -2.76 -16.02
N ASP A 7 -11.88 -2.37 -17.18
CA ASP A 7 -12.63 -2.21 -18.42
C ASP A 7 -13.20 -3.53 -18.99
N SER A 8 -13.06 -4.64 -18.24
CA SER A 8 -13.67 -5.91 -18.58
C SER A 8 -15.21 -5.86 -18.49
N PHE A 9 -15.84 -6.47 -19.49
CA PHE A 9 -17.30 -6.65 -19.55
C PHE A 9 -17.87 -7.40 -18.33
N LEU A 10 -17.03 -8.22 -17.66
CA LEU A 10 -17.42 -9.05 -16.52
C LEU A 10 -17.49 -8.31 -15.18
N GLY A 11 -17.22 -7.00 -15.15
CA GLY A 11 -17.32 -6.22 -13.91
C GLY A 11 -16.25 -6.61 -12.88
N LEU A 12 -15.07 -7.02 -13.33
CA LEU A 12 -13.92 -7.23 -12.44
C LEU A 12 -13.44 -5.89 -11.89
N PHE A 13 -13.11 -5.87 -10.61
CA PHE A 13 -12.49 -4.73 -9.95
C PHE A 13 -11.11 -5.13 -9.47
N GLU A 14 -10.15 -4.23 -9.62
CA GLU A 14 -8.84 -4.34 -9.01
C GLU A 14 -8.82 -3.50 -7.74
N ILE A 15 -8.38 -4.11 -6.65
CA ILE A 15 -8.09 -3.41 -5.40
C ILE A 15 -6.58 -3.20 -5.36
N ASP A 16 -6.17 -1.95 -5.23
CA ASP A 16 -4.78 -1.62 -4.90
C ASP A 16 -4.59 -1.77 -3.39
N PRO A 17 -3.93 -2.85 -2.90
CA PRO A 17 -3.68 -3.05 -1.47
C PRO A 17 -2.86 -1.93 -0.84
N TYR A 18 -2.16 -1.14 -1.66
CA TYR A 18 -1.32 -0.04 -1.20
C TYR A 18 -2.05 1.26 -1.08
N THR A 19 -3.30 1.39 -1.51
CA THR A 19 -4.12 2.58 -1.23
C THR A 19 -5.43 2.21 -0.52
N CYS A 20 -5.70 0.92 -0.35
CA CYS A 20 -6.77 0.40 0.50
C CYS A 20 -6.50 0.75 1.97
N ASP A 21 -7.50 1.38 2.60
CA ASP A 21 -7.47 1.82 3.99
C ASP A 21 -8.27 0.92 4.94
N ASP A 22 -8.66 -0.26 4.46
CA ASP A 22 -9.52 -1.23 5.17
C ASP A 22 -10.85 -0.62 5.66
N CYS A 23 -11.40 0.37 4.96
CA CYS A 23 -12.69 0.99 5.32
C CYS A 23 -13.91 0.05 5.20
N MET A 24 -13.74 -1.14 4.60
CA MET A 24 -14.78 -2.16 4.38
C MET A 24 -15.97 -1.70 3.53
N VAL A 25 -15.88 -0.56 2.84
CA VAL A 25 -16.97 -0.04 1.98
C VAL A 25 -17.20 -0.96 0.79
N CYS A 26 -16.14 -1.51 0.18
CA CYS A 26 -16.25 -2.43 -0.95
C CYS A 26 -16.95 -3.74 -0.57
N VAL A 27 -16.65 -4.29 0.61
CA VAL A 27 -17.28 -5.51 1.14
C VAL A 27 -18.79 -5.33 1.24
N LYS A 28 -19.26 -4.22 1.83
CA LYS A 28 -20.69 -3.91 1.95
C LYS A 28 -21.42 -3.75 0.61
N LYS A 29 -20.68 -3.44 -0.47
CA LYS A 29 -21.24 -3.25 -1.82
C LYS A 29 -21.18 -4.52 -2.67
N CYS A 30 -20.39 -5.52 -2.28
CA CYS A 30 -20.25 -6.76 -3.02
C CYS A 30 -21.47 -7.65 -2.74
N PRO A 31 -22.33 -7.94 -3.74
CA PRO A 31 -23.56 -8.70 -3.51
C PRO A 31 -23.33 -10.20 -3.27
N GLU A 32 -22.14 -10.71 -3.57
CA GLU A 32 -21.80 -12.14 -3.54
C GLU A 32 -20.71 -12.49 -2.51
N ASP A 33 -20.38 -11.57 -1.60
CA ASP A 33 -19.29 -11.75 -0.61
C ASP A 33 -17.94 -12.20 -1.23
N ALA A 34 -17.70 -11.83 -2.50
CA ALA A 34 -16.52 -12.27 -3.25
C ALA A 34 -15.21 -11.59 -2.78
N ILE A 35 -15.32 -10.56 -1.93
CA ILE A 35 -14.16 -9.88 -1.34
C ILE A 35 -13.86 -10.56 0.00
N VAL A 36 -12.84 -11.41 0.00
CA VAL A 36 -12.33 -12.09 1.19
C VAL A 36 -11.09 -11.40 1.74
N VAL A 37 -10.87 -11.53 3.05
CA VAL A 37 -9.63 -11.05 3.68
C VAL A 37 -8.46 -11.91 3.20
N ASP A 38 -7.43 -11.28 2.65
CA ASP A 38 -6.16 -11.93 2.32
C ASP A 38 -5.14 -11.60 3.41
N GLU A 39 -4.61 -12.60 4.11
CA GLU A 39 -3.62 -12.38 5.18
C GLU A 39 -2.30 -11.78 4.68
N ARG A 40 -2.04 -11.84 3.37
CA ARG A 40 -0.89 -11.19 2.73
C ARG A 40 -1.14 -9.69 2.49
N PHE A 41 -2.41 -9.26 2.49
CA PHE A 41 -2.74 -7.85 2.33
C PHE A 41 -2.33 -7.09 3.59
N PRO A 42 -1.61 -5.97 3.43
CA PRO A 42 -1.18 -5.21 4.58
C PRO A 42 -2.35 -4.46 5.21
N VAL A 43 -2.81 -4.93 6.37
CA VAL A 43 -3.83 -4.26 7.18
C VAL A 43 -3.32 -2.91 7.69
N CYS A 44 -4.13 -1.86 7.60
CA CYS A 44 -3.87 -0.59 8.25
C CYS A 44 -4.71 -0.42 9.52
N ASN A 45 -4.07 0.07 10.59
CA ASN A 45 -4.51 0.02 11.99
C ASN A 45 -4.32 -1.32 12.72
N GLY A 46 -3.10 -1.87 12.65
CA GLY A 46 -2.70 -2.94 13.59
C GLY A 46 -1.36 -3.61 13.27
N HIS A 47 -0.98 -3.73 12.00
CA HIS A 47 0.23 -4.46 11.59
C HIS A 47 0.90 -3.91 10.30
N GLY A 48 1.19 -2.61 10.24
CA GLY A 48 1.77 -2.06 8.99
C GLY A 48 2.53 -0.74 9.05
N CYS A 49 2.45 0.03 10.14
CA CYS A 49 3.28 1.21 10.36
C CYS A 49 4.06 1.04 11.66
N PRO A 50 5.33 1.47 11.76
CA PRO A 50 6.11 1.33 12.99
C PRO A 50 5.58 2.22 14.14
N LEU A 51 4.50 2.97 13.90
CA LEU A 51 3.87 3.91 14.82
C LEU A 51 3.19 3.27 16.04
N HIS A 52 3.12 1.93 16.12
CA HIS A 52 2.70 1.26 17.36
C HIS A 52 3.79 1.25 18.44
N SER A 53 5.04 1.62 18.11
CA SER A 53 6.10 1.78 19.11
C SER A 53 5.92 3.07 19.90
N ASN A 54 6.02 3.01 21.23
CA ASN A 54 6.10 4.21 22.08
C ASN A 54 7.23 5.18 21.67
N ARG A 55 8.28 4.70 21.00
CA ARG A 55 9.38 5.55 20.47
C ARG A 55 8.90 6.52 19.37
N LEU A 56 7.80 6.20 18.69
CA LEU A 56 7.22 6.99 17.60
C LEU A 56 5.83 7.52 18.00
N ALA A 57 5.57 7.62 19.30
CA ALA A 57 4.33 8.18 19.79
C ALA A 57 4.19 9.64 19.31
N GLY A 58 3.08 9.93 18.63
CA GLY A 58 2.81 11.24 18.04
C GLY A 58 3.53 11.52 16.72
N THR A 59 4.35 10.60 16.20
CA THR A 59 4.86 10.71 14.83
C THR A 59 3.74 10.29 13.86
N ASP A 60 3.39 11.17 12.94
CA ASP A 60 2.47 10.87 11.84
C ASP A 60 3.22 10.26 10.65
N CYS A 61 2.55 9.37 9.94
CA CYS A 61 3.05 8.78 8.70
C CYS A 61 2.11 9.20 7.57
N ALA A 62 2.66 9.81 6.51
CA ALA A 62 1.93 10.18 5.28
C ALA A 62 1.62 8.96 4.42
N ILE A 63 1.24 7.85 5.05
CA ILE A 63 0.93 6.62 4.35
C ILE A 63 -0.17 6.92 3.33
N TRP A 64 0.12 6.61 2.06
CA TRP A 64 -0.76 6.85 0.90
C TRP A 64 -0.97 8.31 0.50
N GLN A 65 -0.33 9.25 1.20
CA GLN A 65 -0.40 10.67 0.87
C GLN A 65 0.91 11.16 0.26
N ASP A 66 2.06 10.71 0.77
CA ASP A 66 3.35 11.21 0.30
C ASP A 66 4.51 10.21 0.48
N ASN A 67 5.40 10.22 -0.50
CA ASN A 67 6.59 9.38 -0.58
C ASN A 67 7.82 10.21 -0.92
N CYS A 68 8.94 9.89 -0.30
CA CYS A 68 10.22 10.52 -0.62
C CYS A 68 10.57 10.29 -2.10
N PRO A 69 10.81 11.35 -2.88
CA PRO A 69 11.13 11.22 -4.30
C PRO A 69 12.47 10.53 -4.55
N THR A 70 13.36 10.50 -3.56
CA THR A 70 14.70 9.91 -3.68
C THR A 70 14.71 8.41 -3.40
N CYS A 71 14.03 7.95 -2.34
CA CYS A 71 14.13 6.55 -1.90
C CYS A 71 12.77 5.82 -1.82
N GLY A 72 11.67 6.47 -2.19
CA GLY A 72 10.32 5.90 -2.21
C GLY A 72 9.71 5.60 -0.84
N THR A 73 10.43 5.89 0.26
CA THR A 73 9.92 5.67 1.62
C THR A 73 8.80 6.65 1.94
N THR A 74 7.75 6.17 2.63
CA THR A 74 6.67 7.03 3.12
C THR A 74 7.20 8.14 4.02
N MET A 75 6.72 9.37 3.80
CA MET A 75 7.17 10.56 4.54
C MET A 75 6.55 10.61 5.94
N TRP A 76 7.28 11.09 6.94
CA TRP A 76 6.86 11.16 8.35
C TRP A 76 6.89 12.59 8.88
N ARG A 77 6.01 12.88 9.83
CA ARG A 77 5.95 14.18 10.50
C ARG A 77 6.01 13.96 12.00
N GLU A 78 6.98 14.58 12.65
CA GLU A 78 7.12 14.51 14.12
C GLU A 78 6.05 15.37 14.81
N PRO A 79 5.76 15.16 16.11
CA PRO A 79 4.67 15.83 16.83
C PRO A 79 4.66 17.36 16.73
N GLU A 80 5.82 17.99 16.51
CA GLU A 80 5.99 19.44 16.47
C GLU A 80 6.41 19.95 15.08
N ALA A 81 6.57 19.07 14.09
CA ALA A 81 6.94 19.45 12.74
C ALA A 81 5.71 19.94 11.96
N ASP A 82 5.89 20.99 11.15
CA ASP A 82 4.85 21.54 10.28
C ASP A 82 4.79 20.85 8.90
N HIS A 83 5.83 20.09 8.53
CA HIS A 83 5.93 19.40 7.25
C HIS A 83 6.39 17.95 7.41
N PHE A 84 6.11 17.16 6.36
CA PHE A 84 6.57 15.78 6.24
C PHE A 84 8.01 15.73 5.74
N THR A 85 8.81 14.84 6.31
CA THR A 85 10.21 14.61 5.96
C THR A 85 10.46 13.13 5.72
N CYS A 86 11.47 12.81 4.92
CA CYS A 86 11.84 11.44 4.68
C CYS A 86 12.59 10.88 5.90
N PRO A 87 12.06 9.83 6.56
CA PRO A 87 12.71 9.28 7.74
C PRO A 87 14.10 8.71 7.43
N LYS A 88 14.37 8.28 6.19
CA LYS A 88 15.68 7.74 5.79
C LYS A 88 16.64 8.83 5.30
N CYS A 89 16.24 9.59 4.29
CA CYS A 89 17.12 10.55 3.62
C CYS A 89 17.40 11.77 4.51
N ASP A 90 16.38 12.28 5.21
CA ASP A 90 16.49 13.54 5.94
C ASP A 90 16.83 13.30 7.41
N SER A 91 16.20 12.29 8.02
CA SER A 91 16.38 12.01 9.46
C SER A 91 17.35 10.86 9.77
N GLY A 92 17.90 10.18 8.75
CA GLY A 92 18.87 9.08 8.95
C GLY A 92 18.33 7.87 9.74
N ARG A 93 17.01 7.70 9.84
CA ARG A 93 16.39 6.62 10.61
C ARG A 93 16.61 5.27 9.92
N LYS A 94 16.89 4.25 10.74
CA LYS A 94 17.02 2.85 10.30
C LYS A 94 15.67 2.16 10.06
N VAL A 95 14.59 2.77 10.53
CA VAL A 95 13.22 2.24 10.42
C VAL A 95 12.44 3.07 9.39
N SER A 96 11.59 2.40 8.63
CA SER A 96 10.67 3.00 7.66
C SER A 96 9.34 2.26 7.71
N CYS A 97 8.35 2.73 6.95
CA CYS A 97 7.09 2.01 6.78
C CYS A 97 7.36 0.57 6.30
N PRO A 98 6.97 -0.48 7.05
CA PRO A 98 7.20 -1.86 6.63
C PRO A 98 6.38 -2.23 5.39
N LYS A 99 5.26 -1.52 5.11
CA LYS A 99 4.49 -1.71 3.85
C LYS A 99 5.33 -1.45 2.58
N THR A 100 6.37 -0.61 2.64
CA THR A 100 7.24 -0.37 1.46
C THR A 100 7.95 -1.64 0.97
N ARG A 101 8.23 -2.61 1.86
CA ARG A 101 8.84 -3.90 1.46
C ARG A 101 7.86 -4.83 0.76
N LEU A 102 6.56 -4.66 1.00
CA LEU A 102 5.54 -5.50 0.35
C LEU A 102 5.39 -5.15 -1.13
N LEU A 103 5.77 -3.93 -1.55
CA LEU A 103 5.74 -3.50 -2.97
C LEU A 103 6.51 -4.43 -3.91
N GLU A 104 7.48 -5.19 -3.39
CA GLU A 104 8.26 -6.17 -4.16
C GLU A 104 7.61 -7.57 -4.18
N ILE A 105 6.71 -7.86 -3.22
CA ILE A 105 6.09 -9.17 -3.00
C ILE A 105 4.72 -9.26 -3.69
N VAL A 106 3.94 -8.18 -3.66
CA VAL A 106 2.68 -8.09 -4.42
C VAL A 106 2.99 -7.50 -5.79
N PRO A 107 2.68 -8.21 -6.90
CA PRO A 107 2.89 -7.68 -8.24
C PRO A 107 2.14 -6.36 -8.40
N ARG A 108 2.83 -5.33 -8.92
CA ARG A 108 2.15 -4.08 -9.29
C ARG A 108 1.08 -4.36 -10.35
N PRO A 109 -0.04 -3.61 -10.37
CA PRO A 109 -0.98 -3.67 -11.49
C PRO A 109 -0.23 -3.52 -12.82
N GLY A 110 -0.36 -4.53 -13.70
CA GLY A 110 0.35 -4.59 -14.98
C GLY A 110 1.78 -5.14 -14.97
N GLN A 111 2.32 -5.62 -13.84
CA GLN A 111 3.60 -6.34 -13.81
C GLN A 111 3.41 -7.84 -13.56
N PRO A 112 4.08 -8.73 -14.34
CA PRO A 112 4.08 -10.16 -14.04
C PRO A 112 4.77 -10.41 -12.69
N GLY A 113 4.17 -11.27 -11.87
CA GLY A 113 4.71 -11.60 -10.55
C GLY A 113 6.04 -12.37 -10.62
N PRO A 114 6.84 -12.40 -9.54
CA PRO A 114 8.08 -13.16 -9.51
C PRO A 114 7.79 -14.66 -9.74
N GLY A 115 8.36 -15.21 -10.82
CA GLY A 115 8.17 -16.60 -11.25
C GLY A 115 7.06 -16.83 -12.28
N GLN A 116 6.30 -15.80 -12.68
CA GLN A 116 5.39 -15.91 -13.83
C GLN A 116 6.17 -15.69 -15.12
N PRO A 117 6.06 -16.61 -16.12
CA PRO A 117 6.58 -16.32 -17.45
C PRO A 117 5.87 -15.06 -17.98
N LEU A 118 6.63 -14.15 -18.58
CA LEU A 118 6.09 -13.05 -19.37
C LEU A 118 5.01 -13.62 -20.29
N ALA A 119 3.75 -13.22 -20.10
CA ALA A 119 2.68 -13.60 -20.98
C ALA A 119 3.07 -13.14 -22.38
N ARG A 120 3.56 -14.06 -23.22
CA ARG A 120 3.75 -13.81 -24.64
C ARG A 120 2.36 -13.57 -25.19
N SER A 121 2.06 -12.33 -25.55
CA SER A 121 0.92 -12.02 -26.40
C SER A 121 1.03 -12.89 -27.65
N ILE A 122 0.23 -13.96 -27.71
CA ILE A 122 -0.02 -14.67 -28.96
C ILE A 122 -0.97 -13.75 -29.71
N VAL A 123 -0.40 -12.96 -30.63
CA VAL A 123 -1.17 -12.30 -31.68
C VAL A 123 -1.68 -13.42 -32.60
N GLN A 124 -2.99 -13.63 -32.62
CA GLN A 124 -3.68 -14.38 -33.68
C GLN A 124 -4.17 -13.39 -34.74
#